data_AF-A0A968X7K1-F1
#
_entry.id   AF-A0A968X7K1-F1
#
_cell.length_a   1.000
_cell.length_b   1.000
_cell.length_c   1.000
_cell.angle_alpha   90.00
_cell.angle_beta   90.00
_cell.angle_gamma   90.00
#
_symmetry.space_group_name_H-M   'P 1'
#
loop_
_entity.id
_entity.type
_entity.pdbx_description
1 polymer ?
#
loop_
_entity_poly.entity_id
_entity_poly.type
_entity_poly.pdbx_seq_one_letter_code
_entity_poly.pdbx_strand_id
1 'polypeptide(L)'
;MSVKLLSLPLILFLSLWTTGTVLFGMLARHNLEQTVRKETLDLATLLQQDLQQKRSLLGLKTRWVSEESTLVAAVEKGDRSLLLRQVLPLQVALELDLIRIVKPDGESLLSSQQRSLQQAIFRESSITKIARTGIEVSSVLEAENAAPSAMTSFITIKSSESILATLVLGVAIDDTLLQQIRGETSMHLVALEGDRVSAATLPLDRSKPWQLSESEAPVRLQGTNLRRNITLQSM
;
A
#
# COMPACT_ATOMS: atom_id res chain seq x y z
N MET A 1 -28.93 63.87 28.81
CA MET A 1 -27.50 63.45 28.80
C MET A 1 -27.33 62.12 29.56
N SER A 2 -27.86 61.00 29.06
CA SER A 2 -27.80 59.71 29.82
C SER A 2 -27.26 58.52 29.02
N VAL A 3 -26.77 58.75 27.79
CA VAL A 3 -26.29 57.67 26.91
C VAL A 3 -24.80 57.33 27.16
N LYS A 4 -24.04 58.23 27.79
CA LYS A 4 -22.59 58.06 28.03
C LYS A 4 -22.21 57.16 29.22
N LEU A 5 -23.13 56.89 30.16
CA LEU A 5 -22.85 56.05 31.35
C LEU A 5 -23.05 54.56 31.11
N LEU A 6 -23.89 54.17 30.14
CA LEU A 6 -24.18 52.77 29.84
C LEU A 6 -23.18 52.14 28.84
N SER A 7 -22.48 52.96 28.06
CA SER A 7 -21.56 52.46 27.01
C SER A 7 -20.26 51.89 27.57
N LEU A 8 -19.74 52.44 28.67
CA LEU A 8 -18.46 52.00 29.28
C LEU A 8 -18.49 50.54 29.79
N PRO A 9 -19.48 50.10 30.61
CA PRO A 9 -19.54 48.71 31.06
C PRO A 9 -19.84 47.74 29.91
N LEU A 10 -20.60 48.16 28.89
CA LEU A 10 -20.89 47.35 27.71
C LEU A 10 -19.61 47.06 26.91
N ILE A 11 -18.77 48.06 26.68
CA ILE A 11 -17.49 47.90 25.95
C ILE A 11 -16.55 46.96 26.70
N LEU A 12 -16.47 47.10 28.03
CA LEU A 12 -15.66 46.19 28.87
C LEU A 12 -16.17 44.75 28.78
N PHE A 13 -17.48 44.54 28.91
CA PHE A 13 -18.08 43.22 28.77
C PHE A 13 -17.83 42.62 27.38
N LEU A 14 -18.01 43.41 26.31
CA LEU A 14 -17.79 42.95 24.95
C LEU A 14 -16.31 42.58 24.71
N SER A 15 -15.37 43.38 25.22
CA SER A 15 -13.93 43.11 25.10
C SER A 15 -13.48 41.86 25.87
N LEU A 16 -14.07 41.64 27.05
CA LEU A 16 -13.80 40.45 27.84
C LEU A 16 -14.40 39.21 27.17
N TRP A 17 -15.60 39.34 26.60
CA TRP A 17 -16.27 38.27 25.85
C TRP A 17 -15.49 37.88 24.60
N THR A 18 -15.06 38.85 23.77
CA THR A 18 -14.27 38.57 22.56
C THR A 18 -12.92 37.96 22.88
N THR A 19 -12.26 38.42 23.94
CA THR A 19 -10.99 37.84 24.39
C THR A 19 -11.19 36.39 24.86
N GLY A 20 -12.27 36.12 25.61
CA GLY A 20 -12.63 34.79 26.06
C GLY A 20 -12.92 33.83 24.91
N THR A 21 -13.69 34.25 23.91
CA THR A 21 -14.03 33.40 22.75
C THR A 21 -12.83 33.14 21.85
N VAL A 22 -11.95 34.13 21.64
CA VAL A 22 -10.72 33.94 20.86
C VAL A 22 -9.78 32.97 21.56
N LEU A 23 -9.60 33.10 22.89
CA LEU A 23 -8.75 32.20 23.66
C LEU A 23 -9.31 30.78 23.68
N PHE A 24 -10.62 30.63 23.88
CA PHE A 24 -11.30 29.33 23.81
C PHE A 24 -11.18 28.70 22.42
N GLY A 25 -11.36 29.49 21.36
CA GLY A 25 -11.19 29.04 19.98
C GLY A 25 -9.76 28.56 19.69
N MET A 26 -8.75 29.28 20.16
CA MET A 26 -7.35 28.87 20.03
C MET A 26 -7.05 27.56 20.80
N LEU A 27 -7.55 27.43 22.03
CA LEU A 27 -7.37 26.20 22.83
C LEU A 27 -8.09 25.01 22.21
N ALA A 28 -9.34 25.19 21.77
CA ALA A 28 -10.10 24.15 21.10
C ALA A 28 -9.39 23.70 19.82
N ARG A 29 -8.94 24.64 18.99
CA ARG A 29 -8.18 24.35 17.77
C ARG A 29 -6.89 23.59 18.06
N HIS A 30 -6.13 24.01 19.08
CA HIS A 30 -4.89 23.34 19.46
C HIS A 30 -5.13 21.88 19.90
N ASN A 31 -6.18 21.63 20.69
CA ASN A 31 -6.54 20.28 21.14
C ASN A 31 -7.03 19.40 19.99
N LEU A 32 -7.83 19.96 19.06
CA LEU A 32 -8.28 19.27 17.85
C LEU A 32 -7.10 18.88 16.95
N GLU A 33 -6.20 19.82 16.65
CA GLU A 33 -5.00 19.58 15.84
C GLU A 33 -4.10 18.51 16.47
N GLN A 34 -3.91 18.54 17.80
CA GLN A 34 -3.14 17.52 18.50
C GLN A 34 -3.79 16.13 18.43
N THR A 35 -5.12 16.07 18.58
CA THR A 35 -5.88 14.81 18.53
C THR A 35 -5.81 14.19 17.14
N VAL A 36 -6.14 14.95 16.10
CA VAL A 36 -6.07 14.51 14.70
C VAL A 36 -4.65 14.06 14.34
N ARG A 37 -3.63 14.80 14.74
CA ARG A 37 -2.23 14.44 14.48
C ARG A 37 -1.85 13.13 15.18
N LYS A 38 -2.28 12.93 16.42
CA LYS A 38 -2.00 11.71 17.18
C LYS A 38 -2.68 10.51 16.53
N GLU A 39 -3.97 10.62 16.23
CA GLU A 39 -4.71 9.54 15.56
C GLU A 39 -4.11 9.20 14.18
N THR A 40 -3.62 10.21 13.45
CA THR A 40 -2.97 9.99 12.15
C THR A 40 -1.64 9.23 12.30
N LEU A 41 -0.86 9.55 13.33
CA LEU A 41 0.40 8.86 13.64
C LEU A 41 0.15 7.43 14.14
N ASP A 42 -0.91 7.21 14.90
CA ASP A 42 -1.30 5.88 15.37
C ASP A 42 -1.75 5.02 14.17
N LEU A 43 -2.60 5.54 13.29
CA LEU A 43 -3.00 4.86 12.05
C LEU A 43 -1.81 4.58 11.13
N ALA A 44 -0.88 5.54 11.00
CA ALA A 44 0.35 5.36 10.25
C ALA A 44 1.18 4.18 10.76
N THR A 45 1.30 4.07 12.07
CA THR A 45 2.05 3.00 12.74
C THR A 45 1.37 1.65 12.51
N LEU A 46 0.04 1.60 12.66
CA LEU A 46 -0.76 0.39 12.39
C LEU A 46 -0.63 -0.04 10.92
N LEU A 47 -0.77 0.89 9.98
CA LEU A 47 -0.59 0.64 8.54
C LEU A 47 0.80 0.03 8.26
N GLN A 48 1.86 0.60 8.84
CA GLN A 48 3.21 0.08 8.65
C GLN A 48 3.37 -1.34 9.21
N GLN A 49 2.83 -1.61 10.40
CA GLN A 49 2.86 -2.93 11.02
C GLN A 49 2.10 -3.97 10.19
N ASP A 50 0.88 -3.65 9.76
CA ASP A 50 0.06 -4.54 8.94
C ASP A 50 0.72 -4.87 7.60
N LEU A 51 1.28 -3.86 6.93
CA LEU A 51 2.00 -4.08 5.67
C LEU A 51 3.26 -4.93 5.90
N GLN A 52 4.00 -4.70 6.99
CA GLN A 52 5.19 -5.49 7.32
C GLN A 52 4.82 -6.95 7.64
N GLN A 53 3.75 -7.18 8.39
CA GLN A 53 3.24 -8.51 8.66
C GLN A 53 2.82 -9.22 7.37
N LYS A 54 2.04 -8.56 6.51
CA LYS A 54 1.62 -9.14 5.23
C LYS A 54 2.81 -9.44 4.32
N ARG A 55 3.86 -8.60 4.30
CA ARG A 55 5.13 -8.90 3.58
C ARG A 55 5.82 -10.12 4.13
N SER A 56 5.94 -10.24 5.46
CA SER A 56 6.57 -11.40 6.09
C SER A 56 5.81 -12.69 5.76
N LEU A 57 4.48 -12.67 5.86
CA LEU A 57 3.62 -13.80 5.49
C LEU A 57 3.75 -14.15 4.01
N LEU A 58 3.81 -13.17 3.12
CA LEU A 58 4.04 -13.40 1.69
C LEU A 58 5.41 -14.03 1.43
N GLY A 59 6.46 -13.61 2.15
CA GLY A 59 7.78 -14.23 2.09
C GLY A 59 7.76 -15.70 2.51
N LEU A 60 7.10 -16.02 3.63
CA LEU A 60 6.94 -17.40 4.10
C LEU A 60 6.17 -18.27 3.09
N LYS A 61 5.07 -17.75 2.54
CA LYS A 61 4.29 -18.42 1.48
C LYS A 61 5.17 -18.71 0.26
N THR A 62 5.94 -17.70 -0.17
CA THR A 62 6.84 -17.80 -1.33
C THR A 62 7.91 -18.86 -1.13
N ARG A 63 8.54 -18.89 0.06
CA ARG A 63 9.51 -19.92 0.42
C ARG A 63 8.90 -21.31 0.41
N TRP A 64 7.77 -21.49 1.08
CA TRP A 64 7.08 -22.77 1.14
C TRP A 64 6.74 -23.31 -0.25
N VAL A 65 6.21 -22.47 -1.14
CA VAL A 65 5.91 -22.87 -2.54
C VAL A 65 7.18 -23.22 -3.31
N SER A 66 8.27 -22.48 -3.13
CA SER A 66 9.53 -22.73 -3.86
C SER A 66 10.23 -24.04 -3.50
N GLU A 67 9.95 -24.57 -2.31
CA GLU A 67 10.53 -25.82 -1.79
C GLU A 67 9.65 -27.03 -2.11
N GLU A 68 8.47 -26.84 -2.71
CA GLU A 68 7.56 -27.93 -3.06
C GLU A 68 8.17 -28.80 -4.17
N SER A 69 8.45 -30.07 -3.86
CA SER A 69 9.18 -30.97 -4.76
C SER A 69 8.51 -31.17 -6.12
N THR A 70 7.17 -31.17 -6.15
CA THR A 70 6.35 -31.25 -7.36
C THR A 70 6.53 -30.02 -8.25
N LEU A 71 6.60 -28.81 -7.66
CA LEU A 71 6.87 -27.58 -8.37
C LEU A 71 8.30 -27.55 -8.91
N VAL A 72 9.28 -27.91 -8.08
CA VAL A 72 10.70 -27.98 -8.49
C VAL A 72 10.86 -28.91 -9.69
N ALA A 73 10.28 -30.12 -9.63
CA ALA A 73 10.31 -31.07 -10.73
C ALA A 73 9.58 -30.57 -11.99
N ALA A 74 8.50 -29.80 -11.82
CA ALA A 74 7.76 -29.18 -12.92
C ALA A 74 8.60 -28.12 -13.65
N VAL A 75 9.30 -27.28 -12.89
CA VAL A 75 10.19 -26.24 -13.41
C VAL A 75 11.39 -26.87 -14.11
N GLU A 76 12.00 -27.89 -13.49
CA GLU A 76 13.14 -28.61 -14.07
C GLU A 76 12.80 -29.27 -15.40
N LYS A 77 11.62 -29.89 -15.51
CA LYS A 77 11.14 -30.50 -16.76
C LYS A 77 10.64 -29.50 -17.80
N GLY A 78 10.46 -28.23 -17.42
CA GLY A 78 9.86 -27.20 -18.27
C GLY A 78 8.42 -27.51 -18.70
N ASP A 79 7.72 -28.40 -17.99
CA ASP A 79 6.36 -28.83 -18.35
C ASP A 79 5.36 -27.77 -17.89
N ARG A 80 5.00 -26.88 -18.82
CA ARG A 80 4.03 -25.80 -18.58
C ARG A 80 2.65 -26.30 -18.15
N SER A 81 2.22 -27.47 -18.64
CA SER A 81 0.91 -28.03 -18.29
C SER A 81 0.91 -28.53 -16.84
N LEU A 82 2.01 -29.17 -16.43
CA LEU A 82 2.20 -29.61 -15.05
C LEU A 82 2.34 -28.40 -14.11
N LEU A 83 3.11 -27.38 -14.50
CA LEU A 83 3.24 -26.12 -13.77
C LEU A 83 1.89 -25.47 -13.52
N LEU A 84 1.05 -25.32 -14.55
CA LEU A 84 -0.29 -24.73 -14.40
C LEU A 84 -1.17 -25.53 -13.44
N ARG A 85 -1.14 -26.86 -13.51
CA ARG A 85 -1.94 -27.73 -12.62
C ARG A 85 -1.52 -27.64 -11.16
N GLN A 86 -0.23 -27.40 -10.88
CA GLN A 86 0.27 -27.23 -9.51
C GLN A 86 0.05 -25.81 -9.00
N VAL A 87 0.32 -24.81 -9.85
CA VAL A 87 0.33 -23.40 -9.46
C VAL A 87 -1.07 -22.83 -9.24
N LEU A 88 -2.06 -23.18 -10.08
CA LEU A 88 -3.39 -22.58 -9.98
C LEU A 88 -4.10 -22.91 -8.65
N PRO A 89 -4.12 -24.16 -8.16
CA PRO A 89 -4.66 -24.46 -6.83
C PRO A 89 -3.96 -23.69 -5.70
N LEU A 90 -2.62 -23.58 -5.76
CA LEU A 90 -1.85 -22.82 -4.78
C LEU A 90 -2.21 -21.34 -4.81
N GLN A 91 -2.41 -20.78 -5.99
CA GLN A 91 -2.77 -19.38 -6.15
C GLN A 91 -4.10 -19.05 -5.45
N VAL A 92 -5.08 -19.96 -5.55
CA VAL A 92 -6.37 -19.83 -4.86
C VAL A 92 -6.22 -20.06 -3.36
N ALA A 93 -5.57 -21.16 -2.96
CA ALA A 93 -5.41 -21.54 -1.55
C ALA A 93 -4.62 -20.51 -0.72
N LEU A 94 -3.65 -19.84 -1.35
CA LEU A 94 -2.82 -18.82 -0.72
C LEU A 94 -3.35 -17.40 -0.92
N GLU A 95 -4.49 -17.25 -1.60
CA GLU A 95 -5.16 -15.99 -1.94
C GLU A 95 -4.29 -14.99 -2.72
N LEU A 96 -3.45 -15.49 -3.62
CA LEU A 96 -2.46 -14.68 -4.33
C LEU A 96 -3.06 -14.04 -5.59
N ASP A 97 -2.83 -12.77 -5.83
CA ASP A 97 -3.31 -12.10 -7.05
C ASP A 97 -2.33 -12.24 -8.21
N LEU A 98 -1.07 -12.54 -7.92
CA LEU A 98 0.00 -12.76 -8.88
C LEU A 98 0.81 -14.00 -8.50
N ILE A 99 1.05 -14.87 -9.48
CA ILE A 99 2.08 -15.90 -9.42
C ILE A 99 2.81 -15.95 -10.75
N ARG A 100 4.13 -15.88 -10.70
CA ARG A 100 4.96 -15.87 -11.89
C ARG A 100 6.24 -16.66 -11.65
N ILE A 101 6.66 -17.41 -12.65
CA ILE A 101 7.92 -18.17 -12.63
C ILE A 101 8.74 -17.71 -13.81
N VAL A 102 9.93 -17.20 -13.54
CA VAL A 102 10.83 -16.57 -14.53
C VAL A 102 12.19 -17.25 -14.49
N LYS A 103 12.69 -17.70 -15.64
CA LYS A 103 14.04 -18.26 -15.76
C LYS A 103 15.13 -17.19 -15.56
N PRO A 104 16.39 -17.60 -15.30
CA PRO A 104 17.51 -16.66 -15.17
C PRO A 104 17.77 -15.79 -16.42
N ASP A 105 17.42 -16.27 -17.61
CA ASP A 105 17.52 -15.52 -18.87
C ASP A 105 16.47 -14.40 -18.98
N GLY A 106 15.39 -14.47 -18.20
CA GLY A 106 14.24 -13.56 -18.22
C GLY A 106 13.00 -14.15 -18.89
N GLU A 107 13.05 -15.38 -19.41
CA GLU A 107 11.90 -16.05 -20.01
C GLU A 107 10.86 -16.40 -18.93
N SER A 108 9.60 -16.03 -19.15
CA SER A 108 8.52 -16.39 -18.23
C SER A 108 8.01 -17.80 -18.54
N LEU A 109 8.26 -18.75 -17.64
CA LEU A 109 7.71 -20.12 -17.73
C LEU A 109 6.21 -20.15 -17.48
N LEU A 110 5.77 -19.34 -16.52
CA LEU A 110 4.38 -19.22 -16.12
C LEU A 110 4.14 -17.80 -15.62
N SER A 111 2.98 -17.25 -15.95
CA SER A 111 2.46 -16.02 -15.38
C SER A 111 0.95 -16.18 -15.25
N SER A 112 0.44 -15.98 -14.04
CA SER A 112 -0.99 -15.98 -13.77
C SER A 112 -1.31 -14.77 -12.88
N GLN A 113 -2.28 -14.00 -13.34
CA GLN A 113 -2.82 -12.84 -12.67
C GLN A 113 -4.31 -13.04 -12.46
N GLN A 114 -4.81 -12.71 -11.27
CA GLN A 114 -6.23 -12.80 -10.96
C GLN A 114 -6.71 -11.60 -10.16
N ARG A 115 -8.03 -11.53 -9.97
CA ARG A 115 -8.73 -10.43 -9.29
C ARG A 115 -8.29 -9.06 -9.83
N SER A 116 -7.91 -8.16 -8.94
CA SER A 116 -7.54 -6.78 -9.20
C SER A 116 -6.29 -6.63 -10.09
N LEU A 117 -5.50 -7.70 -10.28
CA LEU A 117 -4.31 -7.68 -11.12
C LEU A 117 -4.51 -8.26 -12.54
N GLN A 118 -5.71 -8.71 -12.92
CA GLN A 118 -5.95 -9.34 -14.24
C GLN A 118 -5.53 -8.48 -15.44
N GLN A 119 -5.61 -7.17 -15.30
CA GLN A 119 -5.23 -6.21 -16.35
C GLN A 119 -3.91 -5.51 -16.04
N ALA A 120 -3.23 -5.84 -14.94
CA ALA A 120 -2.02 -5.14 -14.52
C ALA A 120 -0.83 -5.48 -15.43
N ILE A 121 -0.21 -4.45 -15.98
CA ILE A 121 0.99 -4.59 -16.80
C ILE A 121 2.18 -4.23 -15.94
N PHE A 122 2.99 -5.22 -15.54
CA PHE A 122 4.17 -4.98 -14.70
C PHE A 122 5.43 -4.83 -15.55
N ARG A 123 6.32 -3.92 -15.13
CA ARG A 123 7.59 -3.70 -15.81
C ARG A 123 8.53 -4.90 -15.70
N GLU A 124 8.81 -5.52 -16.84
CA GLU A 124 9.65 -6.73 -16.96
C GLU A 124 11.07 -6.52 -16.44
N SER A 125 11.68 -5.36 -16.67
CA SER A 125 13.06 -5.09 -16.29
C SER A 125 13.30 -5.18 -14.77
N SER A 126 12.30 -4.84 -13.96
CA SER A 126 12.37 -4.98 -12.50
C SER A 126 12.39 -6.44 -12.06
N ILE A 127 11.55 -7.27 -12.68
CA ILE A 127 11.43 -8.70 -12.37
C ILE A 127 12.69 -9.44 -12.82
N THR A 128 13.13 -9.21 -14.05
CA THR A 128 14.31 -9.89 -14.62
C THR A 128 15.59 -9.52 -13.87
N LYS A 129 15.74 -8.28 -13.40
CA LYS A 129 16.90 -7.87 -12.60
C LYS A 129 16.98 -8.67 -11.29
N ILE A 130 15.86 -8.85 -10.60
CA ILE A 130 15.79 -9.62 -9.36
C ILE A 130 15.98 -11.12 -9.65
N ALA A 131 15.38 -11.63 -10.73
CA ALA A 131 15.52 -13.03 -11.10
C ALA A 131 16.98 -13.42 -11.40
N ARG A 132 17.75 -12.51 -11.99
CA ARG A 132 19.18 -12.71 -12.28
C ARG A 132 20.07 -12.71 -11.04
N THR A 133 19.73 -11.92 -10.02
CA THR A 133 20.55 -11.87 -8.79
C THR A 133 20.29 -13.05 -7.89
N GLY A 134 19.14 -13.74 -8.04
CA GLY A 134 18.77 -14.87 -7.20
C GLY A 134 18.60 -14.52 -5.71
N ILE A 135 18.31 -13.24 -5.43
CA ILE A 135 18.16 -12.72 -4.07
C ILE A 135 16.71 -12.91 -3.65
N GLU A 136 16.50 -13.41 -2.43
CA GLU A 136 15.19 -13.38 -1.79
C GLU A 136 14.90 -11.95 -1.34
N VAL A 137 13.86 -11.34 -1.91
CA VAL A 137 13.50 -9.95 -1.61
C VAL A 137 11.99 -9.79 -1.65
N SER A 138 11.47 -8.86 -0.85
CA SER A 138 10.10 -8.38 -0.97
C SER A 138 10.10 -6.96 -1.54
N SER A 139 9.23 -6.68 -2.50
CA SER A 139 9.16 -5.39 -3.18
C SER A 139 7.71 -5.00 -3.48
N VAL A 140 7.53 -3.87 -4.14
CA VAL A 140 6.27 -3.46 -4.75
C VAL A 140 6.51 -3.36 -6.26
N LEU A 141 5.68 -4.05 -7.04
CA LEU A 141 5.62 -3.92 -8.49
C LEU A 141 4.54 -2.92 -8.87
N GLU A 142 4.95 -1.87 -9.55
CA GLU A 142 4.07 -0.88 -10.14
C GLU A 142 3.47 -1.40 -11.44
N ALA A 143 2.19 -1.11 -11.63
CA ALA A 143 1.51 -1.40 -12.87
C ALA A 143 1.65 -0.19 -13.80
N GLU A 144 2.10 -0.39 -15.03
CA GLU A 144 2.32 0.69 -16.00
C GLU A 144 1.01 1.34 -16.47
N ASN A 145 -0.13 0.70 -16.20
CA ASN A 145 -1.46 1.17 -16.53
C ASN A 145 -2.21 1.70 -15.29
N ALA A 146 -3.54 1.81 -15.37
CA ALA A 146 -4.37 2.26 -14.25
C ALA A 146 -4.69 1.14 -13.23
N ALA A 147 -4.03 -0.01 -13.33
CA ALA A 147 -4.28 -1.13 -12.43
C ALA A 147 -3.59 -0.92 -11.07
N PRO A 148 -4.04 -1.61 -10.01
CA PRO A 148 -3.37 -1.57 -8.71
C PRO A 148 -1.94 -2.08 -8.78
N SER A 149 -1.06 -1.49 -7.97
CA SER A 149 0.29 -2.02 -7.74
C SER A 149 0.21 -3.35 -6.96
N ALA A 150 1.24 -4.18 -7.04
CA ALA A 150 1.31 -5.45 -6.33
C ALA A 150 2.43 -5.44 -5.29
N MET A 151 2.13 -5.87 -4.07
CA MET A 151 3.16 -6.24 -3.10
C MET A 151 3.65 -7.64 -3.43
N THR A 152 4.96 -7.79 -3.63
CA THR A 152 5.54 -9.02 -4.16
C THR A 152 6.67 -9.56 -3.31
N SER A 153 6.86 -10.88 -3.37
CA SER A 153 8.01 -11.58 -2.82
C SER A 153 8.64 -12.43 -3.91
N PHE A 154 9.96 -12.41 -3.95
CA PHE A 154 10.80 -13.09 -4.92
C PHE A 154 11.61 -14.13 -4.17
N ILE A 155 11.64 -15.36 -4.67
CA ILE A 155 12.58 -16.38 -4.19
C ILE A 155 13.04 -17.23 -5.36
N THR A 156 14.27 -17.73 -5.26
CA THR A 156 14.85 -18.59 -6.27
C THR A 156 14.46 -20.05 -6.04
N ILE A 157 13.94 -20.68 -7.09
CA ILE A 157 13.76 -22.13 -7.18
C ILE A 157 15.09 -22.74 -7.62
N LYS A 158 15.64 -23.63 -6.79
CA LYS A 158 16.95 -24.26 -7.00
C LYS A 158 16.78 -25.77 -7.10
N SER A 159 17.58 -26.40 -7.96
CA SER A 159 17.87 -27.83 -7.86
C SER A 159 19.09 -28.06 -6.98
N SER A 160 19.50 -29.33 -6.83
CA SER A 160 20.78 -29.68 -6.19
C SER A 160 22.01 -29.10 -6.88
N GLU A 161 21.89 -28.69 -8.15
CA GLU A 161 23.04 -28.34 -9.00
C GLU A 161 22.99 -26.90 -9.52
N SER A 162 21.80 -26.30 -9.67
CA SER A 162 21.68 -24.97 -10.28
C SER A 162 20.43 -24.19 -9.86
N ILE A 163 20.44 -22.90 -10.18
CA ILE A 163 19.25 -22.05 -10.12
C ILE A 163 18.38 -22.35 -11.34
N LEU A 164 17.17 -22.87 -11.10
CA LEU A 164 16.24 -23.24 -12.17
C LEU A 164 15.40 -22.04 -12.63
N ALA A 165 14.85 -21.29 -11.67
CA ALA A 165 13.96 -20.16 -11.92
C ALA A 165 13.82 -19.26 -10.69
N THR A 166 13.11 -18.16 -10.83
CA THR A 166 12.65 -17.28 -9.75
C THR A 166 11.13 -17.32 -9.69
N LEU A 167 10.60 -17.65 -8.52
CA LEU A 167 9.20 -17.55 -8.18
C LEU A 167 8.91 -16.13 -7.69
N VAL A 168 7.86 -15.54 -8.24
CA VAL A 168 7.33 -14.24 -7.84
C VAL A 168 5.89 -14.45 -7.41
N LEU A 169 5.60 -14.24 -6.13
CA LEU A 169 4.24 -14.21 -5.61
C LEU A 169 3.85 -12.77 -5.33
N GLY A 170 2.58 -12.44 -5.50
CA GLY A 170 2.09 -11.11 -5.21
C GLY A 170 0.63 -11.04 -4.79
N VAL A 171 0.33 -9.97 -4.06
CA VAL A 171 -1.02 -9.57 -3.63
C VAL A 171 -1.23 -8.12 -4.06
N ALA A 172 -2.42 -7.81 -4.55
CA ALA A 172 -2.77 -6.47 -4.99
C ALA A 172 -2.80 -5.49 -3.81
N ILE A 173 -2.29 -4.29 -4.04
CA ILE A 173 -2.53 -3.13 -3.18
C ILE A 173 -3.76 -2.42 -3.75
N ASP A 174 -4.93 -3.02 -3.54
CA ASP A 174 -6.21 -2.55 -4.04
C ASP A 174 -7.08 -1.94 -2.94
N ASP A 175 -8.27 -1.48 -3.30
CA ASP A 175 -9.20 -0.86 -2.36
C ASP A 175 -9.59 -1.82 -1.23
N THR A 176 -9.72 -3.11 -1.53
CA THR A 176 -10.06 -4.15 -0.54
C THR A 176 -8.99 -4.25 0.52
N LEU A 177 -7.71 -4.29 0.12
CA LEU A 177 -6.60 -4.28 1.06
C LEU A 177 -6.59 -3.02 1.92
N LEU A 178 -6.78 -1.85 1.30
CA LEU A 178 -6.80 -0.58 2.05
C LEU A 178 -7.99 -0.52 3.02
N GLN A 179 -9.17 -1.02 2.64
CA GLN A 179 -10.32 -1.09 3.54
C GLN A 179 -10.05 -2.03 4.72
N GLN A 180 -9.39 -3.18 4.48
CA GLN A 180 -9.00 -4.09 5.56
C GLN A 180 -8.05 -3.43 6.55
N ILE A 181 -7.05 -2.67 6.08
CA ILE A 181 -6.09 -1.99 6.95
C ILE A 181 -6.73 -0.81 7.68
N ARG A 182 -7.63 -0.06 7.00
CA ARG A 182 -8.39 1.03 7.62
C ARG A 182 -9.26 0.52 8.76
N GLY A 183 -9.87 -0.65 8.60
CA GLY A 183 -10.88 -1.17 9.52
C GLY A 183 -12.02 -0.17 9.70
N GLU A 184 -12.37 0.06 10.97
CA GLU A 184 -13.46 0.97 11.38
C GLU A 184 -13.00 2.42 11.63
N THR A 185 -11.78 2.79 11.23
CA THR A 185 -11.32 4.17 11.42
C THR A 185 -12.05 5.13 10.47
N SER A 186 -12.28 6.36 10.96
CA SER A 186 -12.89 7.44 10.16
C SER A 186 -11.96 8.01 9.09
N MET A 187 -10.65 7.73 9.19
CA MET A 187 -9.66 8.22 8.25
C MET A 187 -9.67 7.42 6.97
N HIS A 188 -9.35 8.09 5.87
CA HIS A 188 -9.30 7.44 4.58
C HIS A 188 -7.86 7.23 4.11
N LEU A 189 -7.63 6.03 3.56
CA LEU A 189 -6.37 5.64 2.95
C LEU A 189 -6.43 5.83 1.44
N VAL A 190 -5.34 6.36 0.88
CA VAL A 190 -5.11 6.52 -0.56
C VAL A 190 -3.70 6.02 -0.88
N ALA A 191 -3.60 5.07 -1.80
CA ALA A 191 -2.34 4.62 -2.39
C ALA A 191 -2.07 5.42 -3.67
N LEU A 192 -0.86 5.97 -3.76
CA LEU A 192 -0.43 6.82 -4.86
C LEU A 192 0.74 6.17 -5.61
N GLU A 193 0.66 6.21 -6.94
CA GLU A 193 1.76 5.92 -7.85
C GLU A 193 2.15 7.22 -8.57
N GLY A 194 3.19 7.88 -8.06
CA GLY A 194 3.47 9.27 -8.44
C GLY A 194 2.30 10.18 -8.00
N ASP A 195 1.67 10.84 -8.96
CA ASP A 195 0.52 11.73 -8.74
C ASP A 195 -0.83 11.06 -9.04
N ARG A 196 -0.83 9.76 -9.34
CA ARG A 196 -2.04 8.99 -9.69
C ARG A 196 -2.50 8.14 -8.52
N VAL A 197 -3.81 8.06 -8.33
CA VAL A 197 -4.43 7.16 -7.33
C VAL A 197 -4.47 5.74 -7.88
N SER A 198 -3.78 4.81 -7.25
CA SER A 198 -3.81 3.38 -7.60
C SER A 198 -4.88 2.61 -6.82
N ALA A 199 -5.12 2.98 -5.56
CA ALA A 199 -6.19 2.45 -4.73
C ALA A 199 -6.65 3.48 -3.70
N ALA A 200 -7.91 3.42 -3.28
CA ALA A 200 -8.45 4.32 -2.27
C ALA A 200 -9.63 3.71 -1.51
N THR A 201 -9.78 4.14 -0.25
CA THR A 201 -10.97 3.87 0.57
C THR A 201 -12.07 4.92 0.37
N LEU A 202 -11.78 5.98 -0.39
CA LEU A 202 -12.72 7.04 -0.77
C LEU A 202 -13.25 6.81 -2.19
N PRO A 203 -14.51 7.18 -2.46
CA PRO A 203 -15.02 7.23 -3.83
C PRO A 203 -14.38 8.40 -4.57
N LEU A 204 -13.28 8.13 -5.29
CA LEU A 204 -12.49 9.13 -6.02
C LEU A 204 -12.51 8.87 -7.52
N ASP A 205 -12.50 9.95 -8.30
CA ASP A 205 -12.26 9.90 -9.74
C ASP A 205 -10.75 9.69 -10.02
N ARG A 206 -10.38 8.45 -10.33
CA ARG A 206 -8.99 8.03 -10.58
C ARG A 206 -8.43 8.51 -11.92
N SER A 207 -9.27 9.11 -12.77
CA SER A 207 -8.82 9.66 -14.06
C SER A 207 -8.08 10.99 -13.90
N LYS A 208 -8.20 11.64 -12.74
CA LYS A 208 -7.56 12.93 -12.45
C LYS A 208 -6.32 12.75 -11.56
N PRO A 209 -5.26 13.54 -11.79
CA PRO A 209 -4.14 13.59 -10.86
C PRO A 209 -4.62 14.06 -9.49
N TRP A 210 -4.12 13.42 -8.44
CA TRP A 210 -4.47 13.75 -7.08
C TRP A 210 -3.98 15.17 -6.76
N GLN A 211 -4.90 16.06 -6.40
CA GLN A 211 -4.60 17.42 -5.96
C GLN A 211 -4.85 17.52 -4.46
N LEU A 212 -3.78 17.70 -3.69
CA LEU A 212 -3.88 18.06 -2.28
C LEU A 212 -4.36 19.51 -2.18
N SER A 213 -5.51 19.74 -1.57
CA SER A 213 -5.92 21.09 -1.20
C SER A 213 -4.92 21.64 -0.18
N GLU A 214 -4.29 22.79 -0.48
CA GLU A 214 -3.22 23.41 0.34
C GLU A 214 -3.63 23.72 1.80
N SER A 215 -4.92 23.57 2.15
CA SER A 215 -5.47 23.86 3.47
C SER A 215 -5.33 22.73 4.50
N GLU A 216 -4.97 21.51 4.11
CA GLU A 216 -4.85 20.36 4.99
C GLU A 216 -3.49 19.69 4.75
N ALA A 217 -2.56 19.78 5.71
CA ALA A 217 -1.27 19.12 5.60
C ALA A 217 -1.42 17.64 5.99
N PRO A 218 -1.38 16.68 5.06
CA PRO A 218 -1.43 15.27 5.41
C PRO A 218 -0.10 14.82 6.01
N VAL A 219 -0.15 13.82 6.90
CA VAL A 219 1.05 13.10 7.32
C VAL A 219 1.48 12.20 6.17
N ARG A 220 2.64 12.49 5.57
CA ARG A 220 3.28 11.63 4.56
C ARG A 220 4.14 10.58 5.25
N LEU A 221 3.85 9.31 5.00
CA LEU A 221 4.74 8.21 5.38
C LEU A 221 5.61 7.84 4.19
N GLN A 222 6.91 8.10 4.32
CA GLN A 222 7.92 7.54 3.44
C GLN A 222 8.39 6.21 4.03
N GLY A 223 8.14 5.10 3.32
CA GLY A 223 8.78 3.84 3.66
C GLY A 223 10.29 4.01 3.48
N THR A 224 11.08 3.85 4.53
CA THR A 224 12.50 4.25 4.63
C THR A 224 13.50 3.44 3.77
N ASN A 225 13.03 2.73 2.74
CA ASN A 225 13.86 2.22 1.63
C ASN A 225 13.19 2.37 0.25
N LEU A 226 12.09 3.13 0.19
CA LEU A 226 11.31 3.39 -1.01
C LEU A 226 11.24 4.89 -1.21
N ARG A 227 11.62 5.34 -2.39
CA ARG A 227 11.56 6.74 -2.82
C ARG A 227 10.10 7.19 -3.05
N ARG A 228 9.11 6.86 -2.20
CA ARG A 228 7.68 7.19 -2.43
C ARG A 228 6.85 7.40 -1.15
N ASN A 229 5.83 8.27 -1.26
CA ASN A 229 4.98 8.80 -0.19
C ASN A 229 3.63 8.06 -0.12
N ILE A 230 3.22 7.59 1.06
CA ILE A 230 1.82 7.27 1.39
C ILE A 230 1.24 8.51 2.09
N THR A 231 0.06 8.98 1.66
CA THR A 231 -0.56 10.20 2.18
C THR A 231 -1.82 9.83 2.96
N LEU A 232 -1.87 10.16 4.25
CA LEU A 232 -3.05 9.95 5.10
C LEU A 232 -3.87 11.24 5.19
N GLN A 233 -5.19 11.16 4.98
CA GLN A 233 -6.11 12.28 5.19
C GLN A 233 -7.15 11.93 6.26
N SER A 234 -7.22 12.78 7.28
CA SER A 234 -8.31 12.84 8.25
C SER A 234 -9.34 13.83 7.73
N MET A 235 -10.59 13.40 7.58
CA MET A 235 -11.75 14.29 7.39
C MET A 235 -12.57 14.32 8.67
#